data_AF-A0A927DLT8-F1
#
_entry.id   AF-A0A927DLT8-F1
#
_cell.length_a   1.000
_cell.length_b   1.000
_cell.length_c   1.000
_cell.angle_alpha   90.00
_cell.angle_beta   90.00
_cell.angle_gamma   90.00
#
_symmetry.space_group_name_H-M   'P 1'
#
loop_
_entity.id
_entity.type
_entity.pdbx_description
1 polymer ?
#
loop_
_entity_poly.entity_id
_entity_poly.type
_entity_poly.pdbx_seq_one_letter_code
_entity_poly.pdbx_strand_id
1 'polypeptide(L)' 'MTKGREATARLRELVANAQRIEVVDSGQADKYDRRLVHLLIDGRDVGQTLMAEGLAVEWRPGPNAWRERRRHWCGY' A
#
# COMPACT_ATOMS: atom_id res chain seq x y z
N MET A 1 -17.55 -5.15 4.10
CA MET A 1 -16.38 -4.83 4.95
C MET A 1 -15.59 -3.72 4.27
N THR A 2 -15.07 -2.74 5.00
CA THR A 2 -14.38 -1.59 4.41
C THR A 2 -13.04 -2.02 3.84
N LYS A 3 -12.70 -1.67 2.59
CA LYS A 3 -11.47 -2.10 1.89
C LYS A 3 -10.19 -1.96 2.71
N GLY A 4 -10.12 -0.99 3.63
CA GLY A 4 -8.98 -0.81 4.52
C GLY A 4 -8.73 -2.01 5.45
N ARG A 5 -9.78 -2.69 5.94
CA ARG A 5 -9.61 -3.90 6.77
C ARG A 5 -9.13 -5.09 5.95
N GLU A 6 -9.65 -5.22 4.73
CA GLU A 6 -9.26 -6.25 3.78
C GLU A 6 -7.79 -6.12 3.38
N ALA A 7 -7.36 -4.90 3.01
CA ALA A 7 -5.96 -4.58 2.74
C ALA A 7 -5.04 -4.87 3.95
N THR A 8 -5.50 -4.55 5.16
CA THR A 8 -4.74 -4.84 6.39
C THR A 8 -4.60 -6.33 6.64
N ALA A 9 -5.68 -7.09 6.48
CA ALA A 9 -5.68 -8.54 6.67
C ALA A 9 -4.77 -9.21 5.64
N ARG A 10 -4.85 -8.78 4.38
CA ARG A 10 -4.03 -9.30 3.29
C ARG A 10 -2.54 -9.04 3.51
N LEU A 11 -2.17 -7.83 3.93
CA LEU A 11 -0.78 -7.52 4.24
C LEU A 11 -0.24 -8.40 5.38
N ARG A 12 -1.04 -8.62 6.43
CA ARG A 12 -0.65 -9.51 7.54
C ARG A 12 -0.43 -10.94 7.06
N GLU A 13 -1.29 -11.44 6.17
CA GLU A 13 -1.14 -12.77 5.57
C GLU A 13 0.16 -12.88 4.76
N LEU A 14 0.46 -11.90 3.91
CA LEU A 14 1.71 -11.89 3.13
C LEU A 14 2.94 -11.91 4.04
N VAL A 15 2.94 -11.08 5.09
CA VAL A 15 4.05 -11.01 6.05
C VAL A 15 4.18 -12.31 6.86
N ALA A 16 3.07 -12.91 7.30
CA ALA A 16 3.08 -14.14 8.09
C ALA A 16 3.62 -15.36 7.32
N ASN A 17 3.49 -15.35 5.99
CA ASN A 17 3.94 -16.45 5.12
C ASN A 17 5.27 -16.15 4.40
N ALA A 18 5.87 -14.98 4.63
CA ALA A 18 7.09 -14.55 3.96
C ALA A 18 8.29 -15.39 4.39
N GLN A 19 9.11 -15.83 3.44
CA GLN A 19 10.43 -16.41 3.74
C GLN A 19 11.50 -15.33 3.85
N ARG A 20 11.34 -14.25 3.06
CA ARG A 20 12.22 -13.08 3.06
C ARG A 20 11.40 -11.80 2.99
N ILE A 21 11.80 -10.84 3.82
CA ILE A 21 11.26 -9.48 3.83
C ILE A 21 12.42 -8.51 3.61
N GLU A 22 12.27 -7.62 2.64
CA GLU A 22 13.25 -6.58 2.32
C GLU A 22 12.57 -5.22 2.36
N VAL A 23 13.26 -4.24 2.95
CA VAL A 23 12.82 -2.85 2.98
C VAL A 23 13.80 -2.04 2.14
N VAL A 24 13.30 -1.49 1.04
CA VAL A 24 14.09 -0.64 0.14
C VAL A 24 13.68 0.80 0.38
N ASP A 25 14.63 1.58 0.91
CA ASP A 25 14.42 3.00 1.17
C ASP A 25 14.31 3.77 -0.14
N SER A 26 13.25 4.58 -0.30
CA SER A 26 13.06 5.38 -1.51
C SER A 26 13.90 6.67 -1.52
N GLY A 27 14.62 6.95 -0.44
CA GLY A 27 15.34 8.21 -0.21
C GLY A 27 14.43 9.38 0.17
N GLN A 28 13.12 9.17 0.27
CA GLN A 28 12.13 10.22 0.50
C GLN A 28 11.55 10.12 1.92
N ALA A 29 11.13 11.27 2.44
CA ALA A 29 10.32 11.35 3.63
C ALA A 29 9.08 12.21 3.36
N ASP A 30 7.99 11.92 4.05
CA ASP A 30 6.82 12.78 3.99
C ASP A 30 6.97 14.04 4.86
N LYS A 31 5.97 14.92 4.84
CA LYS A 31 5.96 16.17 5.62
C LYS A 31 5.96 15.97 7.14
N TYR A 32 5.82 14.74 7.62
CA TYR A 32 5.87 14.36 9.02
C TYR A 32 7.15 13.59 9.36
N ASP A 33 8.18 13.68 8.50
CA ASP A 33 9.48 13.03 8.65
C ASP A 33 9.43 11.48 8.67
N ARG A 34 8.38 10.91 8.08
CA ARG A 34 8.27 9.44 7.94
C ARG A 34 8.92 9.00 6.63
N ARG A 35 9.88 8.08 6.71
CA ARG A 35 10.51 7.47 5.53
C ARG A 35 9.47 6.76 4.67
N LEU A 36 9.54 7.02 3.37
CA LEU A 36 8.78 6.28 2.36
C LEU A 36 9.65 5.13 1.86
N VAL A 37 9.10 3.92 1.88
CA VAL A 37 9.85 2.70 1.58
C VAL A 37 9.05 1.79 0.67
N HIS A 38 9.75 0.95 -0.08
CA HIS A 38 9.19 -0.21 -0.77
C HIS A 38 9.40 -1.44 0.10
N LEU A 39 8.33 -2.18 0.35
CA LEU A 39 8.40 -3.47 1.02
C LEU A 39 8.37 -4.57 -0.04
N LEU A 40 9.38 -5.43 -0.04
CA LEU A 40 9.41 -6.61 -0.88
C LEU A 40 9.22 -7.85 0.00
N ILE A 41 8.31 -8.73 -0.42
CA ILE A 41 8.09 -10.05 0.18
C ILE A 41 8.45 -11.09 -0.87
N ASP A 42 9.42 -11.94 -0.56
CA ASP A 42 9.94 -12.97 -1.46
C ASP A 42 10.29 -12.42 -2.86
N GLY A 43 10.91 -11.23 -2.88
CA GLY A 43 11.33 -10.53 -4.09
C GLY A 43 10.23 -9.77 -4.84
N ARG A 44 9.00 -9.70 -4.31
CA ARG A 44 7.85 -9.02 -4.94
C ARG A 44 7.45 -7.76 -4.18
N ASP A 45 7.26 -6.66 -4.88
CA ASP A 45 6.77 -5.41 -4.29
C ASP A 45 5.32 -5.59 -3.78
N VAL A 46 5.15 -5.38 -2.47
CA VAL A 46 3.89 -5.55 -1.77
C VAL A 46 2.87 -4.50 -2.19
N GLY A 47 3.30 -3.27 -2.46
CA GLY A 47 2.43 -2.21 -2.95
C GLY A 47 1.82 -2.57 -4.30
N GLN A 48 2.62 -3.08 -5.24
CA GLN A 48 2.13 -3.58 -6.52
C GLN A 48 1.17 -4.76 -6.37
N THR A 49 1.49 -5.68 -5.47
CA THR A 49 0.61 -6.84 -5.17
C THR A 49 -0.76 -6.37 -4.68
N LEU A 50 -0.81 -5.46 -3.70
CA LEU A 50 -2.07 -4.93 -3.17
C LEU A 50 -2.84 -4.11 -4.22
N MET A 51 -2.16 -3.37 -5.09
CA MET A 51 -2.80 -2.65 -6.19
C MET A 51 -3.43 -3.61 -7.21
N ALA A 52 -2.73 -4.68 -7.58
CA ALA A 52 -3.25 -5.71 -8.49
C ALA A 52 -4.47 -6.44 -7.93
N GLU A 53 -4.52 -6.63 -6.61
CA GLU A 53 -5.67 -7.22 -5.90
C GLU A 53 -6.82 -6.22 -5.65
N GLY A 54 -6.68 -4.96 -6.06
CA GLY A 54 -7.70 -3.92 -5.84
C GLY A 54 -7.86 -3.52 -4.36
N LEU A 55 -6.81 -3.72 -3.57
CA LEU A 55 -6.69 -3.41 -2.14
C LEU A 55 -5.83 -2.17 -1.86
N ALA A 56 -5.19 -1.63 -2.90
CA ALA A 56 -4.50 -0.36 -2.87
C ALA A 56 -4.72 0.37 -4.20
N VAL A 57 -4.32 1.63 -4.23
CA VAL A 57 -4.43 2.51 -5.40
C VAL A 57 -3.13 3.28 -5.54
N GLU A 58 -2.75 3.56 -6.78
CA GLU A 58 -1.57 4.36 -7.07
C GLU A 58 -1.68 5.72 -6.38
N TRP A 59 -0.60 6.14 -5.73
CA TRP A 59 -0.56 7.46 -5.12
C TRP A 59 -0.37 8.52 -6.21
N ARG A 60 -1.32 9.46 -6.28
CA ARG A 60 -1.21 10.66 -7.10
C ARG A 60 -1.57 11.90 -6.27
N PRO A 61 -0.91 13.05 -6.49
CA PRO A 61 -1.24 14.29 -5.80
C PRO A 61 -2.49 14.94 -6.41
N GLY A 62 -3.08 15.88 -5.66
CA GLY A 62 -4.16 16.75 -6.14
C GLY A 62 -5.59 16.30 -5.79
N PRO A 63 -6.57 17.20 -6.00
CA PRO A 63 -7.94 17.02 -5.54
C PRO A 63 -8.71 15.93 -6.31
N ASN A 64 -8.39 15.72 -7.58
CA ASN A 64 -9.02 14.66 -8.39
C ASN A 64 -8.60 13.27 -7.89
N ALA A 65 -7.29 13.05 -7.75
CA ALA A 65 -6.75 11.82 -7.17
C ALA A 65 -7.26 11.58 -5.74
N TRP A 66 -7.41 12.63 -4.93
CA TRP A 66 -8.01 12.49 -3.60
C TRP A 66 -9.45 11.98 -3.66
N ARG A 67 -10.29 12.51 -4.57
CA ARG A 67 -11.68 12.04 -4.74
C ARG A 67 -11.73 10.59 -5.20
N GLU A 68 -10.88 10.19 -6.12
CA GLU A 68 -10.80 8.80 -6.59
C GLU A 68 -10.41 7.84 -5.46
N ARG A 69 -9.36 8.18 -4.69
CA ARG A 69 -8.97 7.40 -3.51
C ARG A 69 -10.12 7.32 -2.50
N ARG A 70 -10.81 8.43 -2.24
CA ARG A 70 -11.97 8.44 -1.33
C ARG A 70 -13.07 7.49 -1.78
N ARG A 71 -13.42 7.49 -3.08
CA ARG A 71 -14.41 6.55 -3.63
C ARG A 71 -13.96 5.10 -3.47
N HIS A 72 -12.69 4.80 -3.73
CA HIS A 72 -12.15 3.46 -3.54
C HIS A 72 -12.32 2.98 -2.08
N TRP A 73 -11.93 3.80 -1.11
CA TRP A 73 -11.94 3.40 0.31
C TRP A 73 -13.33 3.44 0.96
N CYS A 74 -14.14 4.42 0.60
CA CYS A 74 -15.41 4.72 1.27
C CYS A 74 -16.65 4.34 0.44
N GLY A 75 -16.55 4.20 -0.88
CA GLY A 75 -17.66 3.77 -1.75
C GLY A 75 -18.61 4.88 -2.24
N TYR A 76 -18.33 6.17 -1.98
CA TYR A 76 -19.18 7.31 -2.37
C TYR A 76 -18.36 8.51 -2.85
#